data_AF-A0A956L527-F1
#
_entry.id   AF-A0A956L527-F1
#
_cell.length_a   1.000
_cell.length_b   1.000
_cell.length_c   1.000
_cell.angle_alpha   90.00
_cell.angle_beta   90.00
_cell.angle_gamma   90.00
#
_symmetry.space_group_name_H-M   'P 1'
#
loop_
_entity.id
_entity.type
_entity.pdbx_description
1 polymer ?
#
loop_
_entity_poly.entity_id
_entity_poly.type
_entity_poly.pdbx_seq_one_letter_code
_entity_poly.pdbx_strand_id
1 'polypeptide(L)'
;MTSSSHPRNGEPATTRGQRTRQRLLDAAENVFGGVGYGRASIVEITRTAGVAQGTFYVYFPSKKAIFVELVWELNRKLRRSLRLASDGLV
;
A
#
# COMPACT_ATOMS: atom_id res chain seq x y z
N MET A 1 -4.08 -30.63 -7.45
CA MET A 1 -4.73 -29.29 -7.49
C MET A 1 -4.01 -28.35 -6.52
N THR A 2 -2.73 -28.07 -6.78
CA THR A 2 -1.86 -27.27 -5.90
C THR A 2 -1.63 -25.91 -6.56
N SER A 3 -2.45 -24.93 -6.19
CA SER A 3 -2.18 -23.54 -6.56
C SER A 3 -1.08 -23.01 -5.64
N SER A 4 0.18 -23.32 -5.97
CA SER A 4 1.33 -22.67 -5.33
C SER A 4 1.36 -21.22 -5.81
N SER A 5 0.80 -20.30 -5.03
CA SER A 5 0.90 -18.87 -5.27
C SER A 5 2.34 -18.44 -5.00
N HIS A 6 3.17 -18.49 -6.04
CA HIS A 6 4.47 -17.82 -6.02
C HIS A 6 4.22 -16.33 -5.73
N PRO A 7 4.77 -15.77 -4.64
CA PRO A 7 4.62 -14.35 -4.36
C PRO A 7 5.24 -13.56 -5.51
N ARG A 8 4.53 -12.56 -6.03
CA ARG A 8 5.14 -11.63 -6.99
C ARG A 8 6.30 -10.95 -6.26
N ASN A 9 7.50 -11.01 -6.84
CA ASN A 9 8.75 -10.51 -6.25
C ASN A 9 8.53 -9.20 -5.47
N GLY A 10 8.59 -9.27 -4.13
CA GLY A 10 8.41 -8.14 -3.21
C GLY A 10 7.25 -8.26 -2.21
N GLU A 11 6.32 -9.22 -2.36
CA GLU A 11 5.24 -9.40 -1.37
C GLU A 11 5.73 -10.07 -0.08
N PRO A 12 5.38 -9.55 1.11
CA PRO A 12 5.88 -10.09 2.36
C PRO A 12 5.29 -11.47 2.67
N ALA A 13 6.15 -12.46 2.90
CA ALA A 13 5.76 -13.83 3.19
C ALA A 13 5.13 -14.05 4.58
N THR A 14 5.29 -13.08 5.50
CA THR A 14 4.78 -13.20 6.88
C THR A 14 3.62 -12.22 7.15
N THR A 15 2.70 -12.60 8.03
CA THR A 15 1.60 -11.74 8.50
C THR A 15 2.10 -10.41 9.06
N ARG A 16 3.21 -10.43 9.80
CA ARG A 16 3.85 -9.21 10.33
C ARG A 16 4.36 -8.30 9.20
N GLY A 17 4.99 -8.89 8.18
CA GLY A 17 5.46 -8.14 7.01
C GLY A 17 4.31 -7.50 6.24
N GLN A 18 3.23 -8.25 6.03
CA GLN A 18 2.01 -7.75 5.37
C GLN A 18 1.39 -6.58 6.13
N ARG A 19 1.26 -6.69 7.46
CA ARG A 19 0.78 -5.59 8.31
C ARG A 19 1.68 -4.36 8.24
N THR A 20 3.00 -4.55 8.18
CA THR A 20 3.97 -3.45 8.08
C THR A 20 3.86 -2.75 6.73
N ARG A 21 3.75 -3.51 5.64
CA ARG A 21 3.52 -2.99 4.29
C ARG A 21 2.21 -2.21 4.20
N GLN A 22 1.13 -2.72 4.80
CA GLN A 22 -0.15 -2.01 4.82
C GLN A 22 -0.06 -0.69 5.59
N ARG A 23 0.59 -0.67 6.78
CA ARG A 23 0.81 0.59 7.54
C ARG A 23 1.56 1.64 6.73
N LEU A 24 2.52 1.22 5.91
CA LEU A 24 3.23 2.13 5.01
C LEU A 24 2.32 2.70 3.92
N LEU A 25 1.44 1.89 3.32
CA LEU A 25 0.48 2.33 2.30
C LEU A 25 -0.56 3.29 2.89
N ASP A 26 -1.12 2.97 4.06
CA ASP A 26 -2.08 3.82 4.76
C ASP A 26 -1.44 5.17 5.16
N ALA A 27 -0.19 5.15 5.63
CA ALA A 27 0.56 6.36 5.92
C ALA A 27 0.86 7.18 4.66
N ALA A 28 1.19 6.50 3.55
CA ALA A 28 1.42 7.15 2.27
C ALA A 28 0.15 7.82 1.74
N GLU A 29 -1.02 7.18 1.88
CA GLU A 29 -2.31 7.77 1.55
C GLU A 29 -2.54 9.08 2.32
N ASN A 30 -2.34 9.06 3.63
CA ASN A 30 -2.50 10.24 4.47
C ASN A 30 -1.53 11.37 4.08
N VAL A 31 -0.25 11.06 3.91
CA VAL A 31 0.77 12.08 3.59
C VAL A 31 0.57 12.63 2.18
N PHE A 32 0.37 11.78 1.18
CA PHE A 32 0.13 12.24 -0.19
C PHE A 32 -1.18 13.04 -0.31
N GLY A 33 -2.25 12.60 0.36
CA GLY A 33 -3.53 13.31 0.39
C GLY A 33 -3.47 14.65 1.11
N GLY A 34 -2.64 14.75 2.16
CA GLY A 34 -2.50 15.99 2.94
C GLY A 34 -1.62 17.05 2.28
N VAL A 35 -0.41 16.67 1.85
CA VAL A 35 0.59 17.65 1.37
C VAL A 35 0.84 17.60 -0.14
N GLY A 36 0.29 16.62 -0.85
CA GLY A 36 0.56 16.36 -2.26
C GLY A 36 1.87 15.59 -2.50
N TYR A 37 1.98 14.93 -3.66
CA TYR A 37 3.12 14.07 -3.98
C TYR A 37 4.48 14.79 -3.96
N GLY A 38 4.54 16.04 -4.44
CA GLY A 38 5.78 16.81 -4.51
C GLY A 38 6.43 17.03 -3.15
N ARG A 39 5.63 17.49 -2.17
CA ARG A 39 6.09 17.81 -0.81
C ARG A 39 6.22 16.61 0.11
N ALA A 40 5.52 15.51 -0.18
CA ALA A 40 5.61 14.29 0.60
C ALA A 40 7.04 13.72 0.64
N SER A 41 7.44 13.19 1.79
CA SER A 41 8.76 12.58 2.00
C SER A 41 8.66 11.16 2.55
N ILE A 42 9.65 10.32 2.25
CA ILE A 42 9.75 8.96 2.83
C ILE A 42 9.85 9.03 4.35
N VAL A 43 10.58 10.01 4.88
CA VAL A 43 10.73 10.25 6.32
C VAL A 43 9.36 10.46 6.96
N GLU A 44 8.54 11.35 6.41
CA GLU A 44 7.21 11.63 6.94
C GLU A 44 6.29 10.42 6.85
N ILE A 45 6.32 9.67 5.73
CA ILE A 45 5.55 8.42 5.58
C ILE A 45 5.95 7.42 6.67
N THR A 46 7.25 7.20 6.88
CA THR A 46 7.74 6.21 7.87
C THR A 46 7.43 6.63 9.31
N ARG A 47 7.50 7.93 9.61
CA ARG A 47 7.08 8.51 10.89
C ARG A 47 5.58 8.28 11.12
N THR A 48 4.74 8.58 10.14
CA THR A 48 3.28 8.37 10.21
C THR A 48 2.93 6.88 10.32
N ALA A 49 3.66 6.01 9.63
CA ALA A 49 3.49 4.56 9.73
C ALA A 49 3.99 3.99 11.07
N GLY A 50 4.79 4.73 11.84
CA GLY A 50 5.41 4.27 13.08
C GLY A 50 6.44 3.15 12.86
N VAL A 51 7.26 3.27 11.81
CA VAL A 51 8.32 2.31 11.46
C VAL A 51 9.64 3.03 11.18
N ALA A 52 10.76 2.31 11.30
CA ALA A 52 12.07 2.87 10.97
C ALA A 52 12.19 3.13 9.46
N GLN A 53 12.97 4.14 9.06
CA GLN A 53 13.13 4.48 7.65
C GLN A 53 13.74 3.35 6.82
N GLY A 54 14.69 2.58 7.38
CA GLY A 54 15.24 1.39 6.72
C GLY A 54 14.19 0.33 6.40
N THR A 55 13.12 0.22 7.22
CA THR A 55 12.00 -0.69 6.97
C THR A 55 11.24 -0.32 5.71
N PHE A 56 11.17 0.95 5.31
CA PHE A 56 10.54 1.36 4.05
C PHE A 56 11.16 0.66 2.86
N TYR A 57 12.49 0.67 2.78
CA TYR A 57 13.24 0.16 1.64
C TYR A 57 13.22 -1.37 1.50
N VAL A 58 12.77 -2.09 2.55
CA VAL A 58 12.46 -3.52 2.46
C VAL A 58 11.25 -3.78 1.55
N TYR A 59 10.27 -2.87 1.54
CA TYR A 59 9.01 -3.03 0.80
C TYR A 59 8.94 -2.18 -0.48
N PHE A 60 9.52 -0.98 -0.43
CA PHE A 60 9.39 0.02 -1.48
C PHE A 60 10.75 0.62 -1.84
N PRO A 61 11.25 0.43 -3.07
CA PRO A 61 12.55 0.96 -3.45
C PRO A 61 12.56 2.49 -3.59
N SER A 62 11.39 3.15 -3.66
CA SER A 62 11.30 4.61 -3.79
C SER A 62 9.93 5.16 -3.39
N LYS A 63 9.86 6.50 -3.21
CA LYS A 63 8.59 7.24 -3.07
C LYS A 63 7.63 7.01 -4.24
N LYS A 64 8.17 6.87 -5.46
CA LYS A 64 7.38 6.57 -6.66
C LYS A 64 6.78 5.17 -6.59
N ALA A 65 7.53 4.18 -6.11
CA ALA A 65 7.07 2.80 -6.03
C ALA A 65 5.84 2.66 -5.10
N ILE A 66 5.90 3.23 -3.89
CA ILE A 66 4.76 3.21 -2.97
C ILE A 66 3.57 4.02 -3.51
N PHE A 67 3.82 5.13 -4.21
CA PHE A 67 2.75 5.91 -4.85
C PHE A 67 2.00 5.11 -5.93
N VAL A 68 2.74 4.47 -6.84
CA VAL A 68 2.14 3.63 -7.89
C VAL A 68 1.33 2.50 -7.27
N GLU A 69 1.86 1.85 -6.25
CA GLU A 69 1.18 0.76 -5.58
C GLU A 69 -0.09 1.22 -4.86
N LEU A 70 -0.04 2.36 -4.17
CA LEU A 70 -1.20 2.99 -3.54
C LEU A 70 -2.31 3.26 -4.57
N VAL A 71 -1.97 3.84 -5.73
CA VAL A 71 -2.95 4.10 -6.80
C VAL A 71 -3.62 2.79 -7.26
N TRP A 72 -2.86 1.71 -7.38
CA TRP A 72 -3.39 0.40 -7.76
C TRP A 72 -4.30 -0.18 -6.68
N GLU A 73 -3.96 0.00 -5.42
CA GLU A 73 -4.78 -0.43 -4.28
C GLU A 73 -6.09 0.34 -4.21
N LEU A 74 -6.05 1.67 -4.30
CA LEU A 74 -7.25 2.52 -4.32
C LEU A 74 -8.18 2.14 -5.47
N ASN A 75 -7.62 1.94 -6.68
CA ASN A 75 -8.38 1.46 -7.82
C ASN A 75 -9.01 0.07 -7.59
N ARG A 76 -8.32 -0.83 -6.87
CA ARG A 76 -8.85 -2.15 -6.50
C ARG A 76 -9.97 -2.03 -5.47
N LYS A 77 -9.81 -1.17 -4.46
CA LYS A 77 -10.84 -0.87 -3.44
C LYS A 77 -12.09 -0.30 -4.12
N LEU A 78 -11.94 0.70 -4.99
CA LEU A 78 -13.03 1.31 -5.75
C LEU A 78 -13.79 0.27 -6.59
N ARG A 79 -13.09 -0.54 -7.39
CA ARG A 79 -13.72 -1.60 -8.19
C ARG A 79 -14.48 -2.62 -7.33
N ARG A 80 -13.98 -2.92 -6.13
CA ARG A 80 -14.65 -3.83 -5.20
C ARG A 80 -15.92 -3.18 -4.64
N SER A 81 -15.85 -1.92 -4.20
CA SER A 81 -17.00 -1.18 -3.69
C SER A 81 -18.10 -1.02 -4.74
N LEU A 82 -17.75 -0.74 -6.00
CA LEU A 82 -18.71 -0.64 -7.09
C LEU A 82 -19.45 -1.97 -7.32
N ARG A 83 -18.74 -3.10 -7.32
CA ARG A 83 -19.36 -4.44 -7.45
C ARG A 83 -20.37 -4.70 -6.34
N LEU A 84 -19.97 -4.46 -5.09
CA LEU A 84 -20.83 -4.69 -3.93
C LEU A 84 -22.08 -3.80 -3.92
N ALA A 85 -21.97 -2.56 -4.44
CA ALA A 85 -23.11 -1.66 -4.58
C ALA A 85 -24.08 -2.09 -5.70
N SER A 86 -23.56 -2.68 -6.78
CA SER A 86 -24.38 -3.19 -7.88
C SER A 86 -25.10 -4.50 -7.55
N ASP A 87 -24.46 -5.37 -6.76
CA ASP A 87 -25.03 -6.67 -6.36
C ASP A 87 -26.22 -6.54 -5.38
N GLY A 88 -26.43 -5.35 -4.79
CA GLY A 88 -27.58 -5.05 -3.91
C GLY A 88 -28.81 -4.47 -4.61
N LEU A 89 -28.79 -4.32 -5.94
CA LEU A 89 -29.84 -3.69 -6.74
C LEU A 89 -30.58 -4.65 -7.69
N VAL A 90 -30.32 -5.96 -7.62
CA VAL A 90 -30.96 -6.99 -8.46
C VAL A 90 -31.74 -7.97 -7.60
#